data_AF-A0A0U9HTZ6-F1
#
_entry.id   AF-A0A0U9HTZ6-F1
#
_cell.length_a   1.000
_cell.length_b   1.000
_cell.length_c   1.000
_cell.angle_alpha   90.00
_cell.angle_beta   90.00
_cell.angle_gamma   90.00
#
_symmetry.space_group_name_H-M   'P 1'
#
loop_
_entity.id
_entity.type
_entity.pdbx_description
1 polymer ?
#
loop_
_entity_poly.entity_id
_entity_poly.type
_entity_poly.pdbx_seq_one_letter_code
_entity_poly.pdbx_strand_id
1 'polypeptide(L)' 'MPSVNVREMESFEAALKMFKKQCEREGILSEIKKREHYEKPSVKRKKKILAAKKKLAKKMKMLSK' A
#
# COMPACT_ATOMS: atom_id res chain seq x y z
N MET A 1 -3.93 9.64 -4.86
CA MET A 1 -2.80 10.45 -5.34
C MET A 1 -2.29 11.18 -4.12
N PRO A 2 -1.05 10.94 -3.71
CA PRO A 2 -0.55 11.36 -2.41
C PRO A 2 -0.24 12.87 -2.48
N SER A 3 -0.83 13.63 -1.56
CA SER A 3 -0.53 15.05 -1.37
C SER A 3 -0.05 15.27 0.07
N VAL A 4 1.02 16.04 0.24
CA VAL A 4 1.54 16.44 1.55
C VAL A 4 1.63 17.96 1.56
N ASN A 5 0.91 18.59 2.48
CA ASN A 5 0.98 20.03 2.70
C ASN A 5 2.07 20.29 3.73
N VAL A 6 3.17 20.89 3.31
CA VAL A 6 4.29 21.25 4.17
C VAL A 6 4.03 22.62 4.77
N ARG A 7 4.14 22.76 6.10
CA ARG A 7 4.10 24.08 6.78
C ARG A 7 5.52 24.66 6.81
N GLU A 8 5.65 25.98 6.79
CA GLU A 8 6.93 26.70 6.67
C GLU A 8 7.98 26.37 7.75
N MET A 9 7.55 25.81 8.88
CA MET A 9 8.44 25.41 10.00
C MET A 9 8.87 23.94 9.96
N GLU A 10 8.37 23.13 9.02
CA GLU A 10 8.75 21.72 8.91
C GLU A 10 10.03 21.53 8.08
N SER A 11 10.91 20.64 8.56
CA SER A 11 12.10 20.26 7.81
C SER A 11 11.72 19.42 6.57
N PHE A 12 12.34 19.73 5.43
CA PHE A 12 12.11 19.07 4.14
C PHE A 12 12.17 17.53 4.21
N GLU A 13 13.08 17.00 5.03
CA GLU A 13 13.26 15.55 5.20
C GLU A 13 12.04 14.88 5.87
N ALA A 14 11.37 15.57 6.79
CA ALA A 14 10.15 15.09 7.43
C ALA A 14 9.00 15.01 6.42
N ALA A 15 8.84 16.04 5.57
CA ALA A 15 7.86 16.07 4.50
C ALA A 15 8.07 14.94 3.50
N LEU A 16 9.32 14.68 3.10
CA LEU A 16 9.67 13.58 2.19
C LEU A 16 9.32 12.21 2.79
N LYS A 17 9.61 12.01 4.08
CA LYS A 17 9.28 10.77 4.80
C LYS A 17 7.77 10.55 4.88
N MET A 18 7.00 11.60 5.14
CA MET A 18 5.54 11.55 5.15
C MET A 18 4.98 11.22 3.77
N PHE A 19 5.51 11.85 2.72
CA PHE A 19 5.12 11.58 1.33
C PHE A 19 5.38 10.13 0.94
N LYS A 20 6.57 9.60 1.26
CA LYS A 20 6.90 8.18 1.02
C LYS A 20 5.92 7.23 1.74
N LYS A 21 5.60 7.52 3.00
CA LYS A 21 4.61 6.76 3.78
C LYS A 21 3.20 6.86 3.18
N GLN A 22 2.83 8.01 2.63
CA GLN A 22 1.55 8.22 1.93
C GLN A 22 1.49 7.38 0.64
N CYS A 23 2.56 7.37 -0.17
CA CYS A 23 2.70 6.54 -1.37
C CYS A 23 2.62 5.04 -1.05
N GLU A 24 3.25 4.61 0.05
CA GLU A 24 3.18 3.23 0.53
C GLU A 24 1.76 2.86 1.00
N ARG A 25 1.07 3.79 1.69
CA ARG A 25 -0.31 3.60 2.15
C ARG A 25 -1.29 3.48 0.99
N GLU A 26 -1.17 4.34 -0.03
CA GLU A 26 -1.98 4.25 -1.25
C GLU A 26 -1.63 3.02 -2.10
N GLY A 27 -0.44 2.44 -1.91
CA GLY A 27 -0.04 1.20 -2.58
C GLY A 27 0.22 1.36 -4.06
N ILE A 28 0.60 2.57 -4.50
CA ILE A 28 0.82 2.94 -5.91
C ILE A 28 1.79 1.96 -6.61
N LEU A 29 2.90 1.63 -5.94
CA LEU A 29 3.89 0.67 -6.45
C LEU A 29 3.30 -0.74 -6.64
N SER A 30 2.38 -1.15 -5.78
CA SER A 30 1.67 -2.43 -5.91
C SER A 30 0.62 -2.40 -7.03
N GLU A 31 0.12 -1.21 -7.37
CA GLU A 31 -0.84 -1.03 -8.45
C GLU A 31 -0.16 -1.02 -9.81
N ILE A 32 1.00 -0.36 -9.94
CA ILE A 32 1.85 -0.42 -11.14
C ILE A 32 2.15 -1.88 -11.50
N LYS A 33 2.67 -2.67 -10.55
CA LYS A 33 2.98 -4.10 -10.77
C LYS A 33 1.77 -4.95 -11.18
N LYS A 34 0.56 -4.59 -10.77
CA LYS A 34 -0.67 -5.29 -11.16
C LYS A 34 -1.17 -4.90 -12.54
N ARG A 35 -0.75 -3.73 -13.05
CA ARG A 35 -1.17 -3.16 -14.34
C ARG A 35 -0.12 -3.37 -15.44
N GLU A 36 1.11 -3.76 -15.10
CA GLU A 36 2.20 -4.05 -16.05
C GLU A 36 1.81 -5.05 -17.15
N HIS A 37 1.00 -6.05 -16.82
CA HIS A 37 0.55 -7.07 -17.78
C HIS A 37 -0.94 -7.37 -17.59
N TYR A 38 -1.60 -7.77 -18.67
CA TYR A 38 -2.98 -8.24 -18.59
C TYR A 38 -3.04 -9.54 -17.79
N GLU A 39 -3.87 -9.53 -16.77
CA GLU A 39 -4.17 -10.70 -15.96
C GLU A 39 -5.65 -11.06 -16.13
N LYS A 40 -5.92 -12.31 -16.53
CA LYS A 40 -7.28 -12.81 -16.71
C LYS A 40 -8.10 -12.57 -15.44
N PRO A 41 -9.39 -12.15 -15.53
CA PRO A 41 -10.20 -11.80 -14.37
C PRO A 41 -10.29 -12.89 -13.29
N SER A 42 -10.23 -14.17 -13.68
CA SER A 42 -10.19 -15.30 -12.75
C SER A 42 -8.93 -15.30 -11.87
N VAL A 43 -7.76 -15.03 -12.46
CA VAL A 43 -6.49 -15.00 -11.72
C VAL A 43 -6.44 -13.78 -10.79
N LYS A 44 -6.93 -12.62 -11.26
CA LYS A 44 -7.08 -11.41 -10.44
C LYS A 44 -7.98 -11.66 -9.22
N ARG A 45 -9.12 -12.35 -9.39
CA ARG A 45 -10.01 -12.76 -8.28
C ARG A 45 -9.31 -13.68 -7.29
N LYS A 46 -8.61 -14.72 -7.77
CA LYS A 46 -7.84 -15.65 -6.92
C LYS A 46 -6.76 -14.92 -6.10
N LYS A 47 -5.96 -14.05 -6.74
CA LYS A 47 -4.93 -13.25 -6.06
C LYS A 47 -5.53 -12.33 -4.99
N LYS A 48 -6.69 -11.70 -5.24
CA LYS A 48 -7.39 -10.84 -4.27
C LYS A 48 -7.78 -11.63 -3.01
N ILE A 49 -8.34 -12.83 -3.16
CA ILE A 49 -8.76 -13.68 -2.04
C ILE A 49 -7.54 -14.12 -1.20
N LEU A 50 -6.47 -14.56 -1.87
CA LEU A 50 -5.24 -14.98 -1.19
C LEU A 50 -4.60 -13.82 -0.41
N ALA A 51 -4.58 -12.62 -0.98
CA ALA A 51 -4.08 -11.42 -0.30
C ALA A 51 -4.92 -11.08 0.95
N ALA A 52 -6.25 -11.17 0.86
CA ALA A 52 -7.14 -10.95 1.99
C ALA A 52 -6.92 -11.98 3.12
N LYS A 53 -6.83 -13.27 2.79
CA LYS A 53 -6.52 -14.34 3.74
C LYS A 53 -5.18 -14.12 4.45
N LYS A 54 -4.12 -13.76 3.70
CA LYS A 54 -2.79 -13.45 4.27
C LYS A 54 -2.85 -12.24 5.21
N LYS A 55 -3.63 -11.21 4.88
CA LYS A 55 -3.81 -10.01 5.73
C LYS A 55 -4.53 -10.38 7.04
N LEU A 56 -5.58 -11.20 6.97
CA LEU A 56 -6.31 -11.67 8.15
C LEU A 56 -5.42 -12.50 9.07
N ALA A 57 -4.68 -13.46 8.53
CA ALA A 57 -3.75 -14.30 9.29
C ALA A 57 -2.68 -13.47 10.01
N LYS A 58 -2.11 -12.45 9.34
CA LYS A 58 -1.18 -11.52 9.99
C LYS A 58 -1.83 -10.73 11.14
N LYS A 59 -3.07 -10.28 10.96
CA LYS A 59 -3.81 -9.53 12.00
C LYS A 59 -4.10 -10.42 13.21
N MET A 60 -4.54 -11.66 12.99
CA MET A 60 -4.79 -12.63 14.06
C MET A 60 -3.50 -12.93 14.85
N LYS A 61 -2.37 -13.14 14.16
CA LYS A 61 -1.07 -13.35 14.81
C LYS A 61 -0.60 -12.15 15.64
N MET A 62 -0.95 -10.94 15.24
CA MET A 62 -0.64 -9.73 16.03
C MET A 62 -1.56 -9.56 17.23
N LEU A 63 -2.80 -10.06 17.17
CA LEU A 63 -3.77 -9.97 18.25
C LEU A 63 -3.53 -11.02 19.34
N SER A 64 -2.96 -12.16 18.97
CA SER A 64 -2.59 -13.25 19.88
C SER A 64 -1.21 -13.04 20.54
N LYS A 65 -0.61 -11.86 20.40
CA LYS A 65 0.71 -11.50 20.95
C LYS A 65 0.52 -10.32 21.90
#